data_AF-A0A6J6IAF6-F1
#
_entry.id   AF-A0A6J6IAF6-F1
#
_cell.length_a   1.000
_cell.length_b   1.000
_cell.length_c   1.000
_cell.angle_alpha   90.00
_cell.angle_beta   90.00
_cell.angle_gamma   90.00
#
_symmetry.space_group_name_H-M   'P 1'
#
loop_
_entity.id
_entity.type
_entity.pdbx_description
1 polymer ?
#
loop_
_entity_poly.entity_id
_entity_poly.type
_entity_poly.pdbx_seq_one_letter_code
_entity_poly.pdbx_strand_id
1 'polypeptide(L)' 'MLGDSFQADVPGQMYVYPVVKGTALPDTFAKYTAPVAMPLTLPYAEVAANRDRWIAQWSALFR' A
#
# COMPACT_ATOMS: atom_id res chain seq x y z
N MET A 1 -10.50 -8.39 9.21
CA MET A 1 -10.18 -7.62 7.99
C MET A 1 -9.70 -8.50 6.82
N LEU A 2 -9.43 -9.80 7.00
CA LEU A 2 -9.00 -10.66 5.88
C LEU A 2 -10.15 -11.47 5.23
N GLY A 3 -11.39 -11.30 5.70
CA GLY A 3 -12.54 -11.99 5.13
C GLY A 3 -12.89 -11.46 3.74
N ASP A 4 -13.42 -12.34 2.89
CA ASP A 4 -13.67 -12.06 1.48
C ASP A 4 -14.54 -10.84 1.24
N SER A 5 -15.63 -10.68 2.01
CA SER A 5 -16.52 -9.53 1.90
C SER A 5 -15.80 -8.22 2.18
N PHE A 6 -15.00 -8.18 3.24
CA PHE A 6 -14.20 -7.00 3.58
C PHE A 6 -13.18 -6.69 2.48
N GLN A 7 -12.47 -7.70 1.97
CA GLN A 7 -11.45 -7.49 0.94
C GLN A 7 -12.06 -7.03 -0.39
N ALA A 8 -13.27 -7.49 -0.74
CA ALA A 8 -13.99 -7.02 -1.92
C ALA A 8 -14.38 -5.53 -1.84
N ASP A 9 -14.64 -5.03 -0.63
CA ASP A 9 -15.01 -3.61 -0.41
C ASP A 9 -13.81 -2.66 -0.34
N VAL A 10 -12.60 -3.16 -0.01
CA VAL A 10 -11.37 -2.36 0.15
C VAL A 10 -11.08 -1.44 -1.05
N PRO A 11 -11.14 -1.90 -2.31
CA PRO A 11 -10.84 -1.04 -3.46
C PRO A 11 -11.83 0.13 -3.60
N GLY A 12 -13.10 -0.10 -3.30
CA GLY A 12 -14.16 0.89 -3.45
C GLY A 12 -14.19 1.92 -2.31
N GLN A 13 -13.88 1.50 -1.09
CA GLN A 13 -13.98 2.36 0.11
C GLN A 13 -12.66 3.02 0.50
N MET A 14 -11.53 2.34 0.26
CA MET A 14 -10.21 2.79 0.71
C MET A 14 -9.31 3.20 -0.45
N TYR A 15 -9.72 2.96 -1.71
CA TYR A 15 -8.94 3.25 -2.91
C TYR A 15 -7.55 2.58 -2.92
N VAL A 16 -7.45 1.37 -2.37
CA VAL A 16 -6.21 0.57 -2.35
C VAL A 16 -6.47 -0.86 -2.83
N TYR A 17 -5.41 -1.57 -3.24
CA TYR A 17 -5.53 -2.99 -3.60
C TYR A 17 -5.82 -3.86 -2.35
N PRO A 18 -6.61 -4.93 -2.49
CA PRO A 18 -6.80 -5.91 -1.42
C PRO A 18 -5.50 -6.70 -1.22
N VAL A 19 -5.25 -7.10 0.03
CA VAL A 19 -4.06 -7.89 0.38
C VAL A 19 -4.27 -9.38 0.13
N VAL A 20 -5.52 -9.84 0.16
CA VAL A 20 -5.87 -11.22 -0.18
C VAL A 20 -5.78 -11.40 -1.68
N LYS A 21 -4.93 -12.35 -2.10
CA LYS A 21 -4.72 -12.66 -3.52
C LYS A 21 -5.99 -13.26 -4.11
N GLY A 22 -6.33 -12.85 -5.33
CA GLY A 22 -7.48 -13.38 -6.07
C GLY A 22 -8.80 -12.67 -5.76
N THR A 23 -8.84 -11.71 -4.84
CA THR A 23 -10.00 -10.82 -4.68
C THR A 23 -10.28 -10.08 -5.99
N ALA A 24 -11.50 -10.22 -6.50
CA ALA A 24 -11.92 -9.56 -7.73
C ALA A 24 -11.91 -8.04 -7.55
N LEU A 25 -11.40 -7.32 -8.55
CA LEU A 25 -11.37 -5.86 -8.55
C LEU A 25 -12.60 -5.32 -9.31
N PRO A 26 -13.27 -4.27 -8.80
CA PRO A 26 -14.30 -3.58 -9.57
C PRO A 26 -13.74 -2.98 -10.87
N ASP A 27 -14.54 -3.00 -11.94
CA ASP A 27 -14.13 -2.48 -13.26
C ASP A 27 -13.64 -1.02 -13.20
N THR A 28 -14.30 -0.19 -12.38
CA THR A 28 -13.90 1.21 -12.20
C THR A 28 -12.53 1.34 -11.55
N PHE A 29 -12.22 0.49 -10.57
CA PHE A 29 -10.91 0.46 -9.94
C PHE A 29 -9.84 -0.01 -10.92
N ALA A 30 -10.09 -1.09 -11.67
CA ALA A 30 -9.17 -1.59 -12.69
C ALA A 30 -8.93 -0.57 -13.82
N LYS A 31 -9.97 0.18 -14.23
CA LYS A 31 -9.87 1.19 -15.29
C LYS A 31 -9.02 2.41 -14.91
N TYR A 32 -9.08 2.84 -13.65
CA TYR A 32 -8.45 4.10 -13.22
C TYR A 32 -7.17 3.90 -12.40
N THR A 33 -6.80 2.65 -12.09
CA THR A 33 -5.52 2.34 -11.47
C THR A 33 -4.48 1.92 -12.50
N ALA A 34 -3.21 2.23 -12.21
CA ALA A 34 -2.08 1.80 -13.00
C ALA A 34 -1.27 0.80 -12.16
N PRO A 35 -1.44 -0.53 -12.37
CA PRO A 35 -0.64 -1.51 -11.64
C PRO A 35 0.84 -1.33 -11.97
N VAL A 36 1.67 -1.23 -10.94
CA VAL A 36 3.12 -1.15 -11.10
C VAL A 36 3.63 -2.56 -11.35
N ALA A 37 4.14 -2.83 -12.56
CA ALA A 37 4.60 -4.17 -12.95
C ALA A 37 5.76 -4.69 -12.08
N MET A 38 6.63 -3.78 -11.62
CA MET A 38 7.78 -4.10 -10.79
C MET A 38 7.85 -3.13 -9.60
N PRO A 39 7.04 -3.35 -8.55
CA PRO A 39 7.08 -2.50 -7.38
C PRO A 39 8.42 -2.68 -6.66
N LEU A 40 9.04 -1.58 -6.27
CA LEU A 40 10.17 -1.62 -5.35
C LEU A 40 9.65 -2.06 -3.97
N THR A 41 10.39 -2.98 -3.34
CA THR A 41 10.04 -3.50 -2.02
C THR A 41 11.23 -3.32 -1.08
N LEU A 42 10.92 -3.06 0.19
CA LEU A 42 11.91 -2.96 1.26
C LEU A 42 11.44 -3.82 2.44
N PRO A 43 12.32 -4.60 3.09
CA PRO A 43 11.93 -5.41 4.23
C PRO A 43 11.35 -4.57 5.37
N TYR A 44 10.24 -5.01 5.95
CA TYR A 44 9.59 -4.28 7.05
C TYR A 44 10.51 -4.05 8.25
N ALA A 45 11.35 -5.05 8.57
CA ALA A 45 12.32 -4.93 9.66
C ALA A 45 13.35 -3.82 9.41
N GLU A 46 13.76 -3.63 8.16
CA GLU A 46 14.67 -2.55 7.78
C GLU A 46 13.99 -1.19 7.91
N VAL A 47 12.74 -1.07 7.46
CA VAL A 47 11.94 0.15 7.66
C VAL A 47 11.83 0.46 9.15
N ALA A 48 11.45 -0.51 9.98
CA ALA A 48 11.28 -0.34 11.42
C ALA A 48 12.58 0.10 12.11
N ALA A 49 13.71 -0.53 11.77
CA ALA A 49 15.01 -0.21 12.37
C ALA A 49 15.52 1.20 12.01
N ASN A 50 15.13 1.75 10.86
CA ASN A 50 15.69 3.00 10.35
C ASN A 50 14.72 4.19 10.35
N ARG A 51 13.41 3.95 10.56
CA ARG A 51 12.34 4.96 10.46
C ARG A 51 12.65 6.24 11.22
N ASP A 52 13.01 6.13 12.50
CA ASP A 52 13.19 7.32 13.35
C ASP A 52 14.42 8.14 12.92
N ARG A 53 15.49 7.48 12.49
CA ARG A 53 16.66 8.14 11.92
C ARG A 53 16.32 8.89 10.64
N TRP A 54 15.58 8.27 9.72
CA TRP A 54 15.20 8.90 8.45
C TRP A 54 14.29 10.10 8.65
N ILE A 55 13.33 10.02 9.57
CA ILE A 55 12.45 11.15 9.91
C ILE A 55 13.28 12.32 10.45
N ALA A 56 14.20 12.07 11.39
CA ALA A 56 15.05 13.11 11.95
C ALA A 56 15.93 13.79 10.89
N GLN A 57 16.53 12.99 9.98
CA GLN A 57 17.35 13.49 8.88
C GLN A 57 16.52 14.37 7.91
N TRP A 58 15.33 13.92 7.53
CA TRP A 58 14.44 14.68 6.65
C TRP A 58 14.01 16.00 7.28
N SER A 59 13.58 15.99 8.55
CA SER A 59 13.14 17.20 9.25
C SER A 59 14.25 18.24 9.39
N ALA A 60 15.51 17.83 9.48
CA ALA A 60 16.66 18.74 9.56
C ALA A 60 16.93 19.49 8.25
N LEU A 61 16.45 19.02 7.10
CA LEU A 61 16.65 19.69 5.80
C LEU A 61 15.82 20.97 5.67
N PHE A 62 14.74 21.09 6.44
CA PHE A 62 13.76 22.19 6.32
C PHE A 62 13.77 23.12 7.54
N ARG A 63 14.86 23.09 8.33
CA ARG A 63 14.99 23.89 9.55
C ARG A 63 16.03 24.98 9.39
#